data_AF-A0A2A7U7F4-F1
#
_entry.id   AF-A0A2A7U7F4-F1
#
_cell.length_a   1.000
_cell.length_b   1.000
_cell.length_c   1.000
_cell.angle_alpha   90.00
_cell.angle_beta   90.00
_cell.angle_gamma   90.00
#
_symmetry.space_group_name_H-M   'P 1'
#
loop_
_entity.id
_entity.type
_entity.pdbx_description
1 polymer ?
#
loop_
_entity_poly.entity_id
_entity_poly.type
_entity_poly.pdbx_seq_one_letter_code
_entity_poly.pdbx_strand_id
1 'polypeptide(L)' 'MSIQDVFKQLCNDPDFIEVYNDQTGSEVTKLTTGQLFSTGTLFHMIEVKLADHNVLRLTDAYFDIDYQGQTY' A
#
# COMPACT_ATOMS: atom_id res chain seq x y z
N MET A 1 14.70 -0.17 -7.72
CA MET A 1 13.84 0.95 -7.33
C MET A 1 13.75 0.93 -5.82
N SER A 2 13.96 2.05 -5.12
CA SER A 2 13.84 2.05 -3.66
C SER A 2 12.36 2.14 -3.25
N ILE A 3 12.02 1.70 -2.04
CA ILE A 3 10.66 1.85 -1.50
C ILE A 3 10.24 3.33 -1.42
N GLN A 4 11.21 4.23 -1.19
CA GLN A 4 10.98 5.67 -1.18
C GLN A 4 10.57 6.21 -2.57
N ASP A 5 11.11 5.63 -3.65
CA ASP A 5 10.73 6.01 -5.01
C ASP A 5 9.31 5.54 -5.34
N VAL A 6 8.91 4.37 -4.84
CA VAL A 6 7.53 3.86 -4.98
C VAL A 6 6.55 4.79 -4.28
N PHE A 7 6.80 5.21 -3.04
CA PHE A 7 5.93 6.18 -2.36
C PHE A 7 5.86 7.52 -3.10
N LYS A 8 6.98 8.01 -3.64
CA LYS A 8 6.97 9.24 -4.46
C LYS A 8 6.14 9.09 -5.73
N GLN A 9 6.10 7.90 -6.34
CA GLN A 9 5.25 7.62 -7.49
C GLN A 9 3.77 7.65 -7.07
N LEU A 10 3.41 6.92 -6.01
CA LEU A 10 2.05 6.88 -5.46
C LEU A 10 1.51 8.27 -5.06
N CYS A 11 2.38 9.19 -4.64
CA CYS A 11 1.99 10.58 -4.37
C CYS A 11 1.44 11.34 -5.60
N ASN A 12 1.62 10.84 -6.82
CA ASN A 12 1.03 11.40 -8.05
C ASN A 12 0.00 10.46 -8.67
N ASP A 13 -0.37 9.39 -7.97
CA ASP A 13 -1.37 8.43 -8.45
C ASP A 13 -2.78 9.03 -8.32
N PRO A 14 -3.57 9.09 -9.41
CA PRO A 14 -4.88 9.70 -9.40
C PRO A 14 -5.84 9.09 -8.39
N ASP A 15 -5.79 7.77 -8.17
CA ASP A 15 -6.73 7.06 -7.30
C ASP A 15 -6.52 7.50 -5.84
N PHE A 16 -5.26 7.64 -5.42
CA PHE A 16 -4.93 8.13 -4.08
C PHE A 16 -5.28 9.61 -3.91
N ILE A 17 -5.10 10.42 -4.96
CA ILE A 17 -5.46 11.84 -4.94
C ILE A 17 -6.97 12.01 -4.81
N GLU A 18 -7.76 11.25 -5.59
CA GLU A 18 -9.21 11.23 -5.54
C GLU A 18 -9.69 10.85 -4.14
N VAL A 19 -9.19 9.74 -3.58
CA VAL A 19 -9.56 9.30 -2.22
C VAL A 19 -9.24 10.37 -1.17
N TYR A 20 -8.07 11.01 -1.24
CA TYR A 20 -7.71 12.06 -0.29
C TYR A 20 -8.66 13.27 -0.39
N ASN A 21 -8.92 13.73 -1.61
CA ASN A 21 -9.78 14.88 -1.87
C ASN A 21 -11.22 14.60 -1.43
N ASP A 22 -11.75 13.43 -1.74
CA ASP A 22 -13.10 13.00 -1.33
C ASP A 22 -13.25 12.92 0.19
N GLN A 23 -12.24 12.38 0.89
CA GLN A 23 -12.28 12.24 2.34
C GLN A 23 -12.11 13.58 3.08
N THR A 24 -11.36 14.53 2.51
CA THR A 24 -10.97 15.77 3.21
C THR A 24 -11.67 17.03 2.69
N GLY A 25 -12.33 16.96 1.53
CA GLY A 25 -12.85 18.13 0.81
C GLY A 25 -11.75 19.03 0.21
N SER A 26 -10.55 18.51 0.05
CA SER A 26 -9.42 19.22 -0.59
C SER A 26 -9.49 19.12 -2.12
N GLU A 27 -8.69 19.93 -2.81
CA GLU A 27 -8.51 19.85 -4.27
C GLU A 27 -7.01 19.81 -4.61
N VAL A 28 -6.26 18.88 -4.01
CA VAL A 28 -4.83 18.76 -4.29
C VAL A 28 -4.59 18.00 -5.58
N THR A 29 -3.54 18.37 -6.32
CA THR A 29 -3.12 17.70 -7.57
C THR A 29 -1.91 16.78 -7.36
N LYS A 30 -1.36 16.75 -6.15
CA LYS A 30 -0.24 15.90 -5.72
C LYS A 30 -0.28 15.76 -4.20
N LEU A 31 -0.06 14.54 -3.72
CA LEU A 31 0.03 14.25 -2.30
C LEU A 31 1.45 14.47 -1.77
N THR A 32 1.55 14.90 -0.52
CA THR A 32 2.73 14.64 0.32
C THR A 32 2.71 13.18 0.80
N THR A 33 3.84 12.66 1.27
CA THR A 33 3.88 11.30 1.84
C THR A 33 2.96 11.15 3.05
N GLY A 34 2.81 12.20 3.87
CA GLY A 34 1.87 12.19 4.99
C GLY A 34 0.40 12.08 4.55
N GLN A 35 0.03 12.80 3.49
CA GLN A 35 -1.31 12.72 2.90
C GLN A 35 -1.56 11.37 2.20
N LEU A 36 -0.55 10.81 1.54
CA LEU A 36 -0.64 9.47 0.98
C LEU A 36 -1.00 8.45 2.07
N PHE A 37 -0.31 8.50 3.21
CA PHE A 37 -0.58 7.59 4.34
C PHE A 37 -1.88 7.89 5.11
N SER A 38 -2.57 8.99 4.82
CA SER A 38 -3.89 9.26 5.41
C SER A 38 -5.06 8.78 4.55
N THR A 39 -4.83 8.38 3.29
CA THR A 39 -5.90 7.93 2.36
C THR A 39 -6.55 6.61 2.78
N GLY A 40 -5.92 5.83 3.66
CA GLY A 40 -6.46 4.56 4.11
C GLY A 40 -5.48 3.77 4.96
N THR A 41 -5.70 2.46 5.01
CA THR A 41 -4.83 1.52 5.72
C THR A 41 -3.81 0.92 4.76
N LEU A 42 -2.54 0.95 5.14
CA LEU A 42 -1.47 0.29 4.43
C LEU A 42 -1.10 -0.98 5.17
N PHE A 43 -1.19 -2.11 4.48
CA PHE A 43 -0.78 -3.41 4.99
C PHE A 43 0.53 -3.83 4.33
N HIS A 44 1.42 -4.39 5.14
CA HIS A 44 2.60 -5.07 4.65
C HIS A 44 2.18 -6.47 4.21
N MET A 45 2.61 -6.87 3.01
CA MET A 45 2.44 -8.21 2.47
C MET A 45 3.82 -8.75 2.15
N ILE A 46 4.27 -9.75 2.90
CA ILE A 46 5.62 -10.30 2.77
C ILE A 46 5.60 -11.79 2.45
N GLU A 47 6.58 -12.22 1.66
CA GLU A 47 6.85 -13.62 1.40
C GLU A 47 8.21 -14.01 1.98
N VAL A 48 8.21 -15.02 2.84
CA VAL A 48 9.42 -15.60 3.42
C VAL A 48 9.62 -16.98 2.81
N LYS A 49 10.72 -17.14 2.06
CA LYS A 49 11.16 -18.43 1.52
C LYS A 49 11.93 -19.20 2.58
N LEU A 50 11.39 -20.33 3.01
CA LEU A 50 12.00 -21.20 4.01
C LEU A 50 13.04 -22.12 3.37
N ALA A 51 13.95 -22.67 4.19
CA ALA A 51 15.03 -23.54 3.73
C ALA A 51 14.55 -24.87 3.12
N ASP A 52 13.32 -25.29 3.46
CA ASP A 52 12.66 -26.48 2.92
C ASP A 52 11.89 -26.21 1.61
N HIS A 53 12.05 -25.00 1.02
CA HIS A 53 11.35 -24.50 -0.17
C HIS A 53 9.87 -24.16 0.04
N ASN A 54 9.34 -24.24 1.27
CA ASN A 54 8.02 -23.71 1.56
C ASN A 54 8.03 -22.18 1.58
N VAL A 55 6.88 -21.58 1.26
CA VAL A 55 6.68 -20.12 1.28
C VAL A 55 5.70 -19.78 2.39
N LEU A 56 6.16 -18.99 3.36
CA LEU A 56 5.31 -18.38 4.36
C LEU A 56 4.90 -17.00 3.88
N ARG A 57 3.59 -16.77 3.78
CA ARG A 57 3.01 -15.46 3.46
C ARG A 57 2.47 -14.86 4.74
N LEU A 58 2.75 -13.57 4.94
CA LEU A 58 2.33 -12.86 6.14
C LEU A 58 1.81 -11.49 5.75
N THR A 59 0.75 -11.09 6.44
CA THR A 59 0.30 -9.72 6.51
C THR A 59 0.22 -9.21 7.95
N ASP A 60 0.37 -7.91 8.13
CA ASP A 60 0.05 -7.21 9.39
C ASP A 60 -1.41 -6.75 9.44
N ALA A 61 -2.23 -7.13 8.46
CA ALA A 61 -3.67 -7.04 8.58
C ALA A 61 -4.17 -8.00 9.67
N TYR A 62 -5.19 -7.57 10.42
CA TYR A 62 -5.88 -8.42 11.41
C TYR A 62 -6.76 -9.51 10.76
N PHE A 63 -6.67 -9.68 9.43
CA PHE A 63 -7.47 -10.56 8.60
C PHE A 63 -6.67 -10.94 7.34
N ASP A 64 -7.07 -12.03 6.68
CA ASP A 64 -6.41 -12.52 5.47
C ASP A 64 -6.61 -11.57 4.27
N ILE A 65 -5.57 -11.39 3.45
CA ILE A 65 -5.65 -10.58 2.22
C ILE A 65 -5.39 -11.45 0.99
N ASP A 66 -6.36 -11.49 0.08
CA ASP A 66 -6.19 -12.10 -1.24
C ASP A 66 -5.60 -11.10 -2.25
N TYR A 67 -4.41 -11.38 -2.75
CA TYR A 67 -3.71 -10.55 -3.73
C TYR A 67 -3.02 -11.42 -4.78
N GLN A 68 -3.25 -11.11 -6.06
CA GLN A 68 -2.68 -11.86 -7.21
C GLN A 68 -2.88 -13.39 -7.12
N GLY A 69 -4.01 -13.82 -6.57
CA GLY A 69 -4.34 -15.24 -6.41
C GLY A 69 -3.59 -15.95 -5.28
N GLN A 70 -2.98 -15.21 -4.36
CA GLN A 70 -2.36 -15.72 -3.15
C GLN A 70 -3.01 -15.10 -1.91
N THR A 71 -3.13 -15.87 -0.84
CA THR A 71 -3.61 -15.41 0.45
C THR A 71 -2.41 -15.11 1.35
N TYR A 72 -2.40 -13.92 1.96
CA TYR A 72 -1.37 -13.41 2.86
C TYR A 72 -1.91 -13.20 4.26
#